data_AF-A0A928BIH9-F1
#
_entry.id   AF-A0A928BIH9-F1
#
_cell.length_a   1.000
_cell.length_b   1.000
_cell.length_c   1.000
_cell.angle_alpha   90.00
_cell.angle_beta   90.00
_cell.angle_gamma   90.00
#
_symmetry.space_group_name_H-M   'P 1'
#
loop_
_entity.id
_entity.type
_entity.pdbx_description
1 polymer ?
#
loop_
_entity_poly.entity_id
_entity_poly.type
_entity_poly.pdbx_seq_one_letter_code
_entity_poly.pdbx_strand_id
1 'polypeptide(L)'
;MLTLLLPIINCLTDVLKADFVVLPSDKFVITLISITIVFLVLTVLIGIYITMGKVANWRRCNRKQDSAESPADEWDWHDKESYVVTIRRKSPVISEPLSDIEYTCLAESSCDVADGQTGTSPVSHDEGRVIKSPLPGLVIDIKVTEGQTIREGQVLAVIEAMKMENDIESEFNGIVKAVHVAKGDAVLEGAVIITIK
;
A
#
# COMPACT_ATOMS: atom_id res chain seq x y z
N MET A 1 26.60 14.13 -15.32
CA MET A 1 25.65 15.19 -15.71
C MET A 1 26.19 16.59 -15.43
N LEU A 2 26.68 16.88 -14.22
CA LEU A 2 27.26 18.19 -13.88
C LEU A 2 28.56 18.51 -14.65
N THR A 3 29.36 17.50 -15.00
CA THR A 3 30.57 17.62 -15.84
C THR A 3 30.30 17.93 -17.32
N LEU A 4 29.10 17.65 -17.82
CA LEU A 4 28.68 18.00 -19.19
C LEU A 4 28.05 19.40 -19.28
N LEU A 5 27.65 19.98 -18.14
CA LEU A 5 27.08 21.32 -18.06
C LEU A 5 28.13 22.42 -17.86
N LEU A 6 29.30 22.09 -17.28
CA LEU A 6 30.44 22.99 -17.10
C LEU A 6 30.92 23.69 -18.40
N PRO A 7 31.09 23.02 -19.55
CA PRO A 7 31.48 23.70 -20.79
C PRO A 7 30.38 24.63 -21.32
N ILE A 8 29.11 24.30 -21.09
CA ILE A 8 27.96 25.13 -21.50
C ILE A 8 27.91 26.40 -20.65
N ILE A 9 28.15 26.31 -19.34
CA ILE A 9 28.18 27.45 -18.42
C ILE A 9 29.40 28.35 -18.68
N ASN A 10 30.57 27.77 -18.95
CA ASN A 10 31.76 28.54 -19.31
C ASN A 10 31.58 29.25 -20.67
N CYS A 11 30.97 28.58 -21.65
CA CYS A 11 30.64 29.21 -22.94
C CYS A 11 29.62 30.35 -22.78
N LEU A 12 28.60 30.17 -21.94
CA LEU A 12 27.59 31.20 -21.69
C LEU A 12 28.18 32.42 -20.97
N THR A 13 29.15 32.21 -20.06
CA THR A 13 29.83 33.29 -19.35
C THR A 13 30.79 34.08 -20.23
N ASP A 14 31.44 33.44 -21.22
CA ASP A 14 32.25 34.14 -22.24
C ASP A 14 31.40 34.98 -23.19
N VAL A 15 30.23 34.47 -23.63
CA VAL A 15 29.28 35.24 -24.45
C VAL A 15 28.73 36.45 -23.68
N LEU A 16 28.39 36.28 -22.40
CA LEU A 16 27.97 37.39 -21.52
C LEU A 16 29.08 38.41 -21.26
N LYS A 17 30.36 38.00 -21.30
CA LYS A 17 31.51 38.89 -21.13
C LYS A 17 31.77 39.76 -22.37
N ALA A 18 31.49 39.24 -23.56
CA ALA A 18 31.75 39.92 -24.83
C ALA A 18 30.70 41.01 -25.15
N ASP A 19 29.43 40.82 -24.76
CA ASP A 19 28.34 41.76 -25.07
C ASP A 19 28.14 42.89 -24.04
N PHE A 20 28.77 42.81 -22.86
CA PHE A 20 28.60 43.82 -21.80
C PHE A 20 29.41 45.11 -22.05
N VAL A 21 30.30 45.10 -23.04
CA VAL A 21 31.11 46.28 -23.41
C VAL A 21 30.43 46.97 -24.60
N VAL A 22 29.57 47.93 -24.28
CA VAL A 22 28.95 48.92 -25.19
C VAL A 22 27.84 48.38 -26.10
N LEU A 23 26.66 48.13 -25.51
CA LEU A 23 25.41 48.09 -26.27
C LEU A 23 24.50 49.27 -25.87
N PRO A 24 23.85 49.96 -26.83
CA PRO A 24 22.92 51.05 -26.55
C PRO A 24 21.79 50.56 -25.63
N SER A 25 21.29 51.46 -24.78
CA SER A 25 20.30 51.23 -23.71
C SER A 25 19.12 50.33 -24.10
N ASP A 26 18.75 50.34 -25.37
CA ASP A 26 17.61 49.64 -25.95
C ASP A 26 17.85 48.13 -26.06
N LYS A 27 19.10 47.72 -26.33
CA LYS A 27 19.48 46.30 -26.43
C LYS A 27 19.70 45.66 -25.06
N PHE A 28 20.08 46.45 -24.06
CA PHE A 28 20.25 45.98 -22.68
C PHE A 28 18.94 45.50 -22.08
N VAL A 29 17.84 46.23 -22.33
CA VAL A 29 16.49 45.86 -21.86
C VAL A 29 16.01 44.56 -22.51
N ILE A 30 16.24 44.38 -23.82
CA ILE A 30 15.87 43.16 -24.54
C ILE A 30 16.65 41.94 -24.03
N THR A 31 17.95 42.10 -23.77
CA THR A 31 18.79 41.03 -23.23
C THR A 31 18.37 40.65 -21.80
N LEU A 32 18.05 41.62 -20.94
CA LEU A 32 17.54 41.35 -19.59
C LEU A 32 16.19 40.63 -19.62
N ILE A 33 15.25 41.07 -20.46
CA ILE A 33 13.94 40.40 -20.64
C ILE A 33 14.16 38.96 -21.12
N SER A 34 15.04 38.75 -22.09
CA SER A 34 15.35 37.42 -22.60
C SER A 34 15.94 36.49 -21.53
N ILE A 35 16.88 36.99 -20.72
CA ILE A 35 17.46 36.23 -19.59
C ILE A 35 16.39 35.88 -18.56
N THR A 36 15.51 36.82 -18.19
CA THR A 36 14.43 36.54 -17.22
C THR A 36 13.44 35.49 -17.72
N ILE A 37 13.10 35.50 -19.00
CA ILE A 37 12.23 34.49 -19.62
C ILE A 37 12.89 33.10 -19.59
N VAL A 38 14.19 33.02 -19.90
CA VAL A 38 14.94 31.75 -19.84
C VAL A 38 14.97 31.19 -18.41
N PHE A 39 15.19 32.03 -17.39
CA PHE A 39 15.14 31.60 -15.99
C PHE A 39 13.75 31.14 -15.56
N LEU A 40 12.69 31.84 -15.98
CA LEU A 40 11.32 31.45 -15.68
C LEU A 40 10.99 30.08 -16.30
N VAL A 41 11.32 29.87 -17.58
CA VAL A 41 11.11 28.58 -18.26
C VAL A 41 11.90 27.46 -17.58
N LEU A 42 13.17 27.71 -17.21
CA LEU A 42 14.00 26.71 -16.56
C LEU A 42 13.46 26.31 -15.17
N THR A 43 13.00 27.27 -14.36
CA THR A 43 12.42 26.99 -13.04
C THR A 43 11.11 26.20 -13.14
N VAL A 44 10.26 26.50 -14.12
CA VAL A 44 9.03 25.72 -14.39
C VAL A 44 9.37 24.28 -14.81
N LEU A 45 10.33 24.09 -15.71
CA LEU A 45 10.75 22.74 -16.16
C LEU A 45 11.37 21.91 -15.03
N ILE A 46 12.17 22.53 -14.16
CA ILE A 46 12.73 21.87 -12.97
C ILE A 46 11.62 21.45 -12.00
N GLY A 47 10.63 22.32 -11.78
CA GLY A 47 9.46 21.99 -10.94
C GLY A 47 8.66 20.81 -11.50
N ILE A 48 8.38 20.82 -12.80
CA ILE A 48 7.71 19.70 -13.49
C ILE A 48 8.54 18.41 -13.36
N TYR A 49 9.86 18.48 -13.58
CA TYR A 49 10.75 17.32 -13.47
C TYR A 49 10.77 16.71 -12.06
N ILE A 50 10.85 17.53 -11.00
CA ILE A 50 10.81 17.07 -9.61
C ILE A 50 9.46 16.41 -9.30
N THR A 51 8.37 16.99 -9.80
CA THR A 51 7.01 16.46 -9.61
C THR A 51 6.85 15.12 -10.33
N MET A 52 7.34 15.02 -11.56
CA MET A 52 7.36 13.77 -12.34
C MET A 52 8.26 12.70 -11.72
N GLY A 53 9.39 13.08 -11.11
CA GLY A 53 10.27 12.17 -10.37
C GLY A 53 9.59 11.54 -9.16
N LYS A 54 8.81 12.33 -8.40
CA LYS A 54 7.98 11.83 -7.29
C LYS A 54 6.86 10.90 -7.77
N VAL A 55 6.17 11.25 -8.87
CA VAL A 55 5.13 10.41 -9.48
C VAL A 55 5.69 9.09 -10.01
N ALA A 56 6.88 9.10 -10.62
CA ALA A 56 7.54 7.88 -11.11
C ALA A 56 7.96 6.94 -9.97
N ASN A 57 8.46 7.49 -8.85
CA ASN A 57 8.79 6.70 -7.67
C ASN A 57 7.54 6.14 -6.98
N TRP A 58 6.50 6.96 -6.84
CA TRP A 58 5.19 6.56 -6.32
C TRP A 58 4.58 5.41 -7.14
N ARG A 59 4.55 5.49 -8.48
CA ARG A 59 4.05 4.41 -9.36
C ARG A 59 4.84 3.11 -9.21
N ARG A 60 6.15 3.18 -8.93
CA ARG A 60 7.00 2.00 -8.74
C ARG A 60 6.74 1.33 -7.39
N CYS A 61 6.49 2.10 -6.34
CA CYS A 61 6.07 1.59 -5.02
C CYS A 61 4.66 0.97 -5.08
N ASN A 62 3.70 1.64 -5.74
CA ASN A 62 2.34 1.13 -5.87
C ASN A 62 2.28 -0.22 -6.59
N ARG A 63 3.08 -0.40 -7.66
CA ARG A 63 3.18 -1.68 -8.39
C ARG A 63 3.69 -2.84 -7.52
N LYS A 64 4.50 -2.57 -6.49
CA LYS A 64 5.03 -3.61 -5.60
C LYS A 64 3.98 -4.08 -4.57
N GLN A 65 3.05 -3.23 -4.17
CA GLN A 65 1.92 -3.63 -3.31
C GLN A 65 0.97 -4.56 -4.07
N ASP A 66 0.65 -4.26 -5.34
CA ASP A 66 -0.18 -5.14 -6.19
C ASP A 66 0.44 -6.54 -6.41
N SER A 67 1.76 -6.68 -6.22
CA SER A 67 2.49 -7.95 -6.41
C SER A 67 2.67 -8.75 -5.11
N ALA A 68 2.37 -8.15 -3.95
CA ALA A 68 2.59 -8.77 -2.65
C ALA A 68 1.32 -9.40 -2.06
N GLU A 69 0.14 -8.95 -2.48
CA GLU A 69 -1.14 -9.43 -1.94
C GLU A 69 -1.99 -10.09 -3.03
N SER A 70 -1.66 -11.34 -3.34
CA SER A 70 -2.69 -12.31 -3.71
C SER A 70 -2.14 -13.70 -3.39
N PRO A 71 -2.32 -14.20 -2.16
CA PRO A 71 -2.55 -15.63 -2.02
C PRO A 71 -3.85 -15.87 -2.78
N ALA A 72 -3.72 -16.28 -4.05
CA ALA A 72 -4.78 -17.02 -4.68
C ALA A 72 -5.07 -18.17 -3.72
N ASP A 73 -6.25 -18.12 -3.15
CA ASP A 73 -7.07 -19.23 -2.71
C ASP A 73 -6.94 -20.39 -3.70
N GLU A 74 -5.85 -21.16 -3.55
CA GLU A 74 -5.75 -22.50 -4.08
C GLU A 74 -6.84 -23.31 -3.38
N TRP A 75 -7.91 -23.57 -4.12
CA TRP A 75 -9.10 -24.26 -3.65
C TRP A 75 -8.77 -25.70 -3.23
N ASP A 76 -8.36 -25.88 -1.99
CA ASP A 76 -8.33 -27.17 -1.31
C ASP A 76 -9.76 -27.60 -0.99
N TRP A 77 -10.42 -28.28 -1.94
CA TRP A 77 -11.76 -28.89 -1.78
C TRP A 77 -11.75 -30.13 -0.87
N HIS A 78 -10.87 -30.20 0.11
CA HIS A 78 -10.87 -31.24 1.13
C HIS A 78 -11.15 -30.63 2.51
N ASP A 79 -12.33 -30.02 2.63
CA ASP A 79 -12.99 -29.96 3.93
C ASP A 79 -13.30 -31.39 4.39
N LYS A 80 -12.58 -31.74 5.45
CA LYS A 80 -12.56 -33.04 6.12
C LYS A 80 -13.84 -33.17 6.95
N GLU A 81 -14.94 -33.53 6.31
CA GLU A 81 -16.09 -34.13 7.00
C GLU A 81 -16.80 -35.13 6.08
N SER A 82 -16.36 -36.38 6.13
CA SER A 82 -16.95 -37.49 5.38
C SER A 82 -18.29 -37.90 6.00
N TYR A 83 -19.42 -37.58 5.35
CA TYR A 83 -20.71 -38.17 5.72
C TYR A 83 -20.82 -39.59 5.18
N VAL A 84 -20.94 -40.58 6.07
CA VAL A 84 -21.25 -41.96 5.70
C VAL A 84 -22.73 -42.05 5.34
N VAL A 85 -23.04 -42.02 4.05
CA VAL A 85 -24.40 -42.30 3.56
C VAL A 85 -24.61 -43.81 3.48
N THR A 86 -25.26 -44.39 4.49
CA THR A 86 -25.62 -45.81 4.50
C THR A 86 -26.83 -46.05 3.60
N ILE A 87 -26.60 -46.28 2.31
CA ILE A 87 -27.65 -46.63 1.36
C ILE A 87 -28.13 -48.06 1.66
N ARG A 88 -29.27 -48.20 2.34
CA ARG A 88 -29.94 -49.50 2.50
C ARG A 88 -30.58 -49.92 1.17
N ARG A 89 -29.82 -50.57 0.29
CA ARG A 89 -30.40 -51.35 -0.81
C ARG A 89 -30.94 -52.67 -0.25
N LYS A 90 -32.18 -52.99 -0.61
CA LYS A 90 -32.82 -54.27 -0.34
C LYS A 90 -32.07 -55.36 -1.13
N SER A 91 -31.63 -56.38 -0.40
CA SER A 91 -30.78 -57.54 -0.76
C SER A 91 -31.16 -58.27 -2.08
N PRO A 92 -30.27 -59.07 -2.70
CA PRO A 92 -30.04 -60.42 -2.16
C PRO A 92 -28.58 -60.87 -2.08
N VAL A 93 -28.39 -61.79 -1.13
CA VAL A 93 -27.19 -62.55 -0.77
C VAL A 93 -26.66 -63.36 -1.95
N ILE A 94 -25.36 -63.28 -2.23
CA ILE A 94 -24.58 -64.33 -2.89
C ILE A 94 -23.25 -64.49 -2.13
N SER A 95 -22.93 -65.73 -1.85
CA SER A 95 -21.90 -66.29 -0.96
C SER A 95 -20.51 -66.42 -1.61
N GLU A 96 -19.47 -66.08 -0.82
CA GLU A 96 -18.10 -66.64 -0.79
C GLU A 96 -17.13 -66.42 -1.98
N PRO A 97 -15.80 -66.64 -1.83
CA PRO A 97 -14.90 -66.32 -0.71
C PRO A 97 -13.59 -65.60 -1.16
N LEU A 98 -12.77 -65.24 -0.16
CA LEU A 98 -11.43 -64.63 -0.19
C LEU A 98 -10.47 -65.13 -1.30
N SER A 99 -9.72 -64.23 -1.93
CA SER A 99 -8.24 -64.22 -1.84
C SER A 99 -7.60 -63.03 -2.60
N ASP A 100 -6.47 -62.59 -2.05
CA ASP A 100 -5.33 -61.92 -2.70
C ASP A 100 -5.51 -60.48 -3.23
N ILE A 101 -4.81 -59.54 -2.60
CA ILE A 101 -3.65 -58.85 -3.17
C ILE A 101 -3.10 -57.88 -2.12
N GLU A 102 -1.84 -58.13 -1.72
CA GLU A 102 -0.94 -57.21 -1.02
C GLU A 102 -0.84 -55.87 -1.76
N TYR A 103 -0.57 -54.76 -1.07
CA TYR A 103 0.57 -53.88 -1.38
C TYR A 103 0.79 -52.88 -0.23
N THR A 104 1.84 -53.17 0.55
CA THR A 104 2.89 -52.25 1.04
C THR A 104 2.50 -50.91 1.67
N CYS A 105 2.65 -50.86 3.00
CA CYS A 105 3.03 -49.67 3.74
C CYS A 105 4.54 -49.43 3.59
N LEU A 106 4.92 -48.20 3.20
CA LEU A 106 6.26 -47.65 3.40
C LEU A 106 6.10 -46.34 4.20
N ALA A 107 6.42 -46.44 5.49
CA ALA A 107 7.39 -45.61 6.23
C ALA A 107 8.18 -44.60 5.35
N GLU A 108 8.53 -43.37 5.72
CA GLU A 108 8.76 -42.60 6.96
C GLU A 108 8.66 -41.10 6.52
N SER A 109 8.56 -40.06 7.35
CA SER A 109 9.55 -39.62 8.33
C SER A 109 9.11 -38.27 8.91
N SER A 110 9.55 -38.06 10.14
CA SER A 110 9.32 -37.02 11.14
C SER A 110 9.84 -35.61 10.83
N CYS A 111 9.60 -34.73 11.83
CA CYS A 111 10.33 -33.53 12.29
C CYS A 111 10.13 -32.25 11.47
N ASP A 112 10.02 -31.04 12.02
CA ASP A 112 9.86 -30.51 13.38
C ASP A 112 9.50 -29.03 13.16
N VAL A 113 8.62 -28.49 14.00
CA VAL A 113 8.24 -27.07 13.97
C VAL A 113 9.33 -26.26 14.66
N ALA A 114 10.05 -25.44 13.91
CA ALA A 114 11.01 -24.48 14.44
C ALA A 114 10.47 -23.05 14.33
N ASP A 115 10.36 -22.45 15.51
CA ASP A 115 10.04 -21.07 15.86
C ASP A 115 11.16 -20.08 15.49
N GLY A 116 10.79 -18.80 15.29
CA GLY A 116 11.66 -17.63 15.28
C GLY A 116 11.51 -16.71 14.05
N GLN A 117 11.41 -15.38 14.13
CA GLN A 117 11.57 -14.45 15.25
C GLN A 117 11.05 -13.05 14.86
N THR A 118 10.24 -12.47 15.75
CA THR A 118 10.32 -11.11 16.33
C THR A 118 10.85 -9.91 15.52
N GLY A 119 10.01 -8.86 15.48
CA GLY A 119 10.40 -7.46 15.31
C GLY A 119 9.63 -6.53 16.26
N THR A 120 9.81 -6.70 17.58
CA THR A 120 9.30 -5.79 18.61
C THR A 120 10.32 -4.67 18.85
N SER A 121 9.95 -3.42 18.59
CA SER A 121 10.61 -2.26 19.21
C SER A 121 9.82 -1.88 20.47
N PRO A 122 10.44 -1.78 21.66
CA PRO A 122 9.74 -1.32 22.85
C PRO A 122 9.74 0.21 22.85
N VAL A 123 8.57 0.80 22.60
CA VAL A 123 8.32 2.20 22.95
C VAL A 123 7.19 2.20 23.96
N SER A 124 7.54 2.37 25.23
CA SER A 124 6.59 2.54 26.32
C SER A 124 5.81 3.84 26.12
N HIS A 125 4.60 3.78 25.58
CA HIS A 125 3.62 4.86 25.55
C HIS A 125 2.24 4.23 25.67
N ASP A 126 1.50 4.57 26.74
CA ASP A 126 0.03 4.44 26.92
C ASP A 126 -0.63 3.75 25.73
N GLU A 127 -0.71 2.40 25.78
CA GLU A 127 -0.83 1.51 24.62
C GLU A 127 -2.20 1.63 23.96
N GLY A 128 -2.40 2.75 23.28
CA GLY A 128 -3.60 2.98 22.50
C GLY A 128 -3.61 1.99 21.34
N ARG A 129 -4.67 1.18 21.25
CA ARG A 129 -4.87 0.27 20.13
C ARG A 129 -5.13 1.10 18.87
N VAL A 130 -4.38 0.81 17.83
CA VAL A 130 -4.43 1.59 16.59
C VAL A 130 -5.18 0.80 15.53
N ILE A 131 -6.26 1.38 14.99
CA ILE A 131 -6.97 0.82 13.84
C ILE A 131 -6.37 1.40 12.56
N LYS A 132 -5.98 0.50 11.66
CA LYS A 132 -5.36 0.82 10.38
C LYS A 132 -6.32 0.55 9.23
N SER A 133 -6.09 1.19 8.08
CA SER A 133 -6.87 0.94 6.87
C SER A 133 -6.48 -0.40 6.25
N PRO A 134 -7.41 -1.34 6.02
CA PRO A 134 -7.13 -2.60 5.33
C PRO A 134 -6.99 -2.42 3.81
N LEU A 135 -7.55 -1.33 3.26
CA LEU A 135 -7.55 -1.04 1.83
C LEU A 135 -7.15 0.42 1.57
N PRO A 136 -6.50 0.71 0.44
CA PRO A 136 -6.30 2.09 -0.01
C PRO A 136 -7.62 2.65 -0.57
N GLY A 137 -7.94 3.90 -0.26
CA GLY A 137 -9.20 4.51 -0.67
C GLY A 137 -9.38 5.96 -0.20
N LEU A 138 -10.60 6.47 -0.34
CA LEU A 138 -11.01 7.80 0.10
C LEU A 138 -11.95 7.71 1.30
N VAL A 139 -11.71 8.46 2.37
CA VAL A 139 -12.63 8.50 3.52
C VAL A 139 -13.87 9.32 3.15
N ILE A 140 -15.02 8.69 3.00
CA ILE A 140 -16.27 9.40 2.63
C ILE A 140 -17.06 9.87 3.84
N ASP A 141 -16.94 9.17 4.97
CA ASP A 141 -17.67 9.50 6.18
C ASP A 141 -16.98 8.95 7.43
N ILE A 142 -17.12 9.66 8.54
CA ILE A 142 -16.57 9.28 9.85
C ILE A 142 -17.75 9.28 10.82
N LYS A 143 -18.10 8.11 11.35
CA LYS A 143 -19.27 7.90 12.21
C LYS A 143 -18.97 8.09 13.70
N VAL A 144 -17.70 8.28 14.05
CA VAL A 144 -17.26 8.42 15.43
C VAL A 144 -16.59 9.77 15.70
N THR A 145 -16.63 10.17 16.97
CA THR A 145 -16.01 11.39 17.47
C THR A 145 -15.00 11.07 18.56
N GLU A 146 -14.03 11.97 18.76
CA GLU A 146 -13.04 11.84 19.83
C GLU A 146 -13.73 11.81 21.20
N GLY A 147 -13.34 10.88 22.06
CA GLY A 147 -13.94 10.65 23.37
C GLY A 147 -15.18 9.74 23.37
N GLN A 148 -15.65 9.27 22.21
CA GLN A 148 -16.79 8.38 22.13
C GLN A 148 -16.43 6.95 22.59
N THR A 149 -17.32 6.32 23.37
CA THR A 149 -17.22 4.89 23.68
C THR A 149 -17.70 4.07 22.49
N ILE A 150 -16.89 3.10 22.08
CA ILE A 150 -17.16 2.21 20.94
C ILE A 150 -17.20 0.75 21.38
N ARG A 151 -17.94 -0.05 20.63
CA ARG A 151 -18.03 -1.51 20.81
C ARG A 151 -17.34 -2.26 19.68
N GLU A 152 -16.96 -3.50 19.94
CA GLU A 152 -16.53 -4.44 18.90
C GLU A 152 -17.63 -4.58 17.84
N GLY A 153 -17.24 -4.57 16.56
CA GLY A 153 -18.13 -4.58 15.41
C GLY A 153 -18.83 -3.24 15.14
N GLN A 154 -18.51 -2.17 15.88
CA GLN A 154 -19.07 -0.86 15.60
C GLN A 154 -18.37 -0.21 14.41
N VAL A 155 -19.14 0.29 13.43
CA VAL A 155 -18.63 1.03 12.28
C VAL A 155 -18.06 2.37 12.73
N LEU A 156 -16.80 2.62 12.40
CA LEU A 156 -16.04 3.80 12.79
C LEU A 156 -15.93 4.82 11.65
N ALA A 157 -15.57 4.35 10.47
CA ALA A 157 -15.39 5.15 9.27
C ALA A 157 -15.81 4.35 8.03
N VAL A 158 -16.15 5.05 6.96
CA VAL A 158 -16.51 4.45 5.67
C VAL A 158 -15.51 4.93 4.62
N ILE A 159 -14.89 3.97 3.94
CA ILE A 159 -13.88 4.23 2.91
C ILE A 159 -14.44 3.81 1.56
N GLU A 160 -14.32 4.68 0.56
CA GLU A 160 -14.57 4.35 -0.83
C GLU A 160 -13.30 3.80 -1.48
N ALA A 161 -13.33 2.53 -1.86
CA ALA A 161 -12.30 1.88 -2.66
C ALA A 161 -12.95 1.34 -3.94
N MET A 162 -12.40 1.69 -5.11
CA MET A 162 -12.88 1.18 -6.40
C MET A 162 -14.40 1.35 -6.66
N LYS A 163 -14.98 2.50 -6.24
CA LYS A 163 -16.42 2.82 -6.31
C LYS A 163 -17.32 1.96 -5.40
N MET A 164 -16.74 1.30 -4.41
CA MET A 164 -17.46 0.56 -3.40
C MET A 164 -17.17 1.16 -2.03
N GLU A 165 -18.22 1.33 -1.24
CA GLU A 165 -18.14 1.76 0.15
C GLU A 165 -17.80 0.55 1.01
N ASN A 166 -16.78 0.68 1.84
CA ASN A 166 -16.34 -0.36 2.77
C ASN A 166 -16.36 0.21 4.20
N ASP A 167 -17.09 -0.46 5.07
CA ASP A 167 -17.22 -0.08 6.47
C ASP A 167 -16.01 -0.58 7.27
N ILE A 168 -15.38 0.32 8.02
CA ILE A 168 -14.28 -0.01 8.93
C ILE A 168 -14.85 -0.21 10.33
N GLU A 169 -14.87 -1.46 10.77
CA GLU A 169 -15.37 -1.87 12.08
C GLU A 169 -14.27 -1.87 13.15
N SER A 170 -14.66 -1.69 14.40
CA SER A 170 -13.74 -1.81 15.53
C SER A 170 -13.54 -3.28 15.92
N GLU A 171 -12.29 -3.72 16.04
CA GLU A 171 -11.93 -5.04 16.58
C GLU A 171 -12.06 -5.13 18.11
N PHE A 172 -12.15 -3.98 18.80
CA PHE A 172 -12.14 -3.93 20.26
C PHE A 172 -13.16 -2.93 20.81
N ASN A 173 -13.60 -3.19 22.04
CA ASN A 173 -14.34 -2.22 22.83
C ASN A 173 -13.37 -1.21 23.46
N GLY A 174 -13.71 0.08 23.48
CA GLY A 174 -12.82 1.11 24.04
C GLY A 174 -13.35 2.53 23.89
N ILE A 175 -12.48 3.52 24.11
CA ILE A 175 -12.80 4.94 23.91
C ILE A 175 -11.92 5.52 22.81
N VAL A 176 -12.51 6.24 21.85
CA VAL A 176 -11.75 6.92 20.80
C VAL A 176 -10.85 7.99 21.42
N LYS A 177 -9.53 7.82 21.29
CA LYS A 177 -8.53 8.77 21.77
C LYS A 177 -8.31 9.91 20.79
N ALA A 178 -8.18 9.59 19.50
CA ALA A 178 -7.95 10.55 18.43
C ALA A 178 -8.38 9.97 17.08
N VAL A 179 -8.86 10.84 16.19
CA VAL A 179 -9.15 10.52 14.79
C VAL A 179 -8.12 11.23 13.91
N HIS A 180 -7.33 10.48 13.14
CA HIS A 180 -6.20 11.00 12.36
C HIS A 180 -6.54 11.37 10.91
N VAL A 181 -7.78 11.10 10.51
CA VAL A 181 -8.26 11.30 9.14
C VAL A 181 -9.49 12.19 9.13
N ALA A 182 -9.67 12.95 8.06
CA ALA A 182 -10.85 13.76 7.80
C ALA A 182 -11.65 13.21 6.62
N LYS A 183 -12.91 13.66 6.51
CA LYS A 183 -13.75 13.37 5.35
C LYS A 183 -13.12 13.97 4.09
N GLY A 184 -12.92 13.13 3.07
CA GLY A 184 -12.26 13.46 1.82
C GLY A 184 -10.76 13.16 1.79
N ASP A 185 -10.18 12.64 2.87
CA ASP A 185 -8.77 12.26 2.88
C ASP A 185 -8.52 10.96 2.12
N ALA A 186 -7.40 10.92 1.39
CA ALA A 186 -6.91 9.71 0.75
C ALA A 186 -6.07 8.90 1.74
N VAL A 187 -6.48 7.67 2.00
CA VAL A 187 -5.79 6.73 2.90
C VAL A 187 -5.12 5.62 2.09
N LEU A 188 -3.93 5.23 2.53
CA LEU A 188 -3.22 4.08 1.99
C LEU A 188 -3.48 2.86 2.87
N GLU A 189 -3.21 1.68 2.33
CA GLU A 189 -3.15 0.45 3.11
C GLU A 189 -2.19 0.62 4.31
N GLY A 190 -2.64 0.18 5.49
CA GLY A 190 -1.88 0.30 6.73
C GLY A 190 -1.84 1.71 7.34
N ALA A 191 -2.47 2.71 6.71
CA ALA A 191 -2.57 4.06 7.28
C ALA A 191 -3.39 4.04 8.57
N VAL A 192 -2.96 4.81 9.57
CA VAL A 192 -3.65 4.91 10.86
C VAL A 192 -4.88 5.79 10.72
N ILE A 193 -6.05 5.24 11.07
CA ILE A 193 -7.33 5.95 10.99
C ILE A 193 -7.70 6.49 12.37
N ILE A 194 -7.76 5.58 13.36
CA ILE A 194 -8.23 5.89 14.72
C ILE A 194 -7.29 5.27 15.75
N THR A 195 -7.06 6.00 16.84
CA THR A 195 -6.42 5.46 18.04
C THR A 195 -7.47 5.30 19.13
N ILE A 196 -7.54 4.12 19.73
CA ILE A 196 -8.47 3.73 20.79
C ILE A 196 -7.67 3.58 22.09
N LYS A 197 -8.27 4.00 23.21
CA LYS A 197 -7.79 3.73 24.57
C LYS A 197 -8.62 2.64 25.24
#